data_AF-A0A918NWT0-F1
#
_entry.id   AF-A0A918NWT0-F1
#
_cell.length_a   1.000
_cell.length_b   1.000
_cell.length_c   1.000
_cell.angle_alpha   90.00
_cell.angle_beta   90.00
_cell.angle_gamma   90.00
#
_symmetry.space_group_name_H-M   'P 1'
#
loop_
_entity.id
_entity.type
_entity.pdbx_description
1 polymer ?
#
loop_
_entity_poly.entity_id
_entity_poly.type
_entity_poly.pdbx_seq_one_letter_code
_entity_poly.pdbx_strand_id
1 'polypeptide(L)'
;MRRLRATAEKGPLGHSQTHQAKQETAQAGSFLAWLAGRGRTIEHCRQADPDAWHTENLATRRPAQTFLRWCMKTGRMPRLTLPPQAITQDQAPLHQHRRLPMLRRVLNDNSLPLRSRIVAALVLAYAQPVSRIVRLTMDDIIDDGVTVTVRLDDPPSPLPGPVADLMRAYILSRQHLPYASSRSSHWLFPGRQPGQPMNPVSLQAHLREIGVPPQRGRASAIRQLVLQAPALVVAKALGYHDKAATRLVTEAGGTWSRYAPGDHN
;
A
#
# COMPACT_ATOMS: atom_id res chain seq x y z
N MET A 1 -3.40 -3.19 21.55
CA MET A 1 -4.55 -2.38 21.97
C MET A 1 -4.24 -0.90 22.25
N ARG A 2 -3.21 -0.53 23.03
CA ARG A 2 -2.93 0.89 23.38
C ARG A 2 -2.55 1.78 22.18
N ARG A 3 -1.82 1.24 21.20
CA ARG A 3 -1.51 1.96 19.95
C ARG A 3 -2.75 2.23 19.10
N LEU A 4 -3.62 1.23 18.90
CA LEU A 4 -4.87 1.37 18.14
C LEU A 4 -5.86 2.34 18.78
N ARG A 5 -5.93 2.39 20.12
CA ARG A 5 -6.71 3.42 20.84
C ARG A 5 -6.15 4.81 20.60
N ALA A 6 -4.82 4.98 20.73
CA ALA A 6 -4.16 6.26 20.48
C ALA A 6 -4.21 6.72 19.00
N THR A 7 -4.30 5.81 18.03
CA THR A 7 -4.54 6.19 16.62
C THR A 7 -6.02 6.42 16.32
N ALA A 8 -6.94 5.69 16.95
CA ALA A 8 -8.38 5.91 16.82
C ALA A 8 -8.82 7.25 17.43
N GLU A 9 -8.17 7.69 18.51
CA GLU A 9 -8.34 9.02 19.11
C GLU A 9 -7.89 10.17 18.18
N LYS A 10 -7.08 9.87 17.15
CA LYS A 10 -6.55 10.86 16.19
C LYS A 10 -7.21 10.78 14.80
N GLY A 11 -8.18 9.88 14.60
CA GLY A 11 -8.90 9.70 13.35
C GLY A 11 -9.27 8.23 13.05
N PRO A 12 -10.15 7.98 12.06
CA PRO A 12 -10.60 6.63 11.74
C PRO A 12 -9.44 5.72 11.30
N LEU A 13 -9.32 4.56 11.96
CA LEU A 13 -8.29 3.56 11.70
C LEU A 13 -8.37 3.06 10.25
N GLY A 14 -7.27 3.15 9.51
CA GLY A 14 -7.19 2.62 8.15
C GLY A 14 -7.40 1.10 8.12
N HIS A 15 -8.08 0.59 7.09
CA HIS A 15 -8.38 -0.84 6.91
C HIS A 15 -7.16 -1.78 6.98
N SER A 16 -5.96 -1.30 6.64
CA SER A 16 -4.72 -2.06 6.80
C SER A 16 -4.35 -2.30 8.27
N GLN A 17 -4.58 -1.30 9.13
CA GLN A 17 -4.31 -1.40 10.58
C GLN A 17 -5.31 -2.33 11.27
N THR A 18 -6.57 -2.33 10.83
CA THR A 18 -7.59 -3.24 11.37
C THR A 18 -7.37 -4.69 10.92
N HIS A 19 -6.98 -4.92 9.65
CA HIS A 19 -6.61 -6.25 9.17
C HIS A 19 -5.37 -6.80 9.90
N GLN A 20 -4.33 -5.98 10.07
CA GLN A 20 -3.15 -6.36 10.84
C GLN A 20 -3.51 -6.71 12.29
N ALA A 21 -4.35 -5.92 12.96
CA ALA A 21 -4.78 -6.19 14.32
C ALA A 21 -5.58 -7.50 14.44
N LYS A 22 -6.45 -7.79 13.47
CA LYS A 22 -7.19 -9.07 13.40
C LYS A 22 -6.22 -10.24 13.23
N GLN A 23 -5.24 -10.10 12.34
CA GLN A 23 -4.24 -11.14 12.07
C GLN A 23 -3.32 -11.37 13.27
N GLU A 24 -2.90 -10.31 13.98
CA GLU A 24 -2.14 -10.40 15.22
C GLU A 24 -2.93 -11.15 16.31
N THR A 25 -4.22 -10.82 16.49
CA THR A 25 -5.09 -11.51 17.48
C THR A 25 -5.29 -12.98 17.12
N ALA A 26 -5.58 -13.28 15.85
CA ALA A 26 -5.77 -14.66 15.40
C ALA A 26 -4.51 -15.51 15.58
N GLN A 27 -3.34 -14.97 15.23
CA GLN A 27 -2.07 -15.68 15.39
C GLN A 27 -1.62 -15.79 16.85
N ALA A 28 -1.95 -14.83 17.70
CA ALA A 28 -1.74 -14.95 19.14
C ALA A 28 -2.57 -16.12 19.73
N GLY A 29 -3.85 -16.21 19.37
CA GLY A 29 -4.70 -17.33 19.77
C GLY A 29 -4.20 -18.68 19.24
N SER A 30 -3.79 -18.72 17.96
CA SER A 30 -3.26 -19.94 17.33
C SER A 30 -1.96 -20.42 18.00
N PHE A 31 -1.06 -19.50 18.36
CA PHE A 31 0.15 -19.84 19.11
C PHE A 31 -0.16 -20.42 20.49
N LEU A 32 -1.08 -19.79 21.25
CA LEU A 32 -1.48 -20.28 22.58
C LEU A 32 -2.12 -21.67 22.51
N ALA A 33 -2.98 -21.91 21.52
CA ALA A 33 -3.58 -23.22 21.31
C ALA A 33 -2.55 -24.29 20.93
N TRP A 34 -1.60 -23.94 20.06
CA TRP A 34 -0.49 -24.84 19.68
C TRP A 34 0.42 -25.17 20.87
N LEU A 35 0.70 -24.17 21.72
CA LEU A 35 1.50 -24.35 22.93
C LEU A 35 0.79 -25.24 23.95
N ALA A 36 -0.52 -25.02 24.15
CA ALA A 36 -1.36 -25.85 25.01
C ALA A 36 -1.44 -27.31 24.52
N GLY A 37 -1.51 -27.51 23.20
CA GLY A 37 -1.45 -28.86 22.59
C GLY A 37 -0.13 -29.60 22.87
N ARG A 38 0.93 -28.89 23.27
CA ARG A 38 2.22 -29.45 23.71
C ARG A 38 2.35 -29.53 25.24
N GLY A 39 1.27 -29.31 25.97
CA GLY A 39 1.25 -29.35 27.43
C GLY A 39 2.04 -28.23 28.09
N ARG A 40 2.30 -27.12 27.39
CA ARG A 40 3.03 -25.97 27.92
C ARG A 40 2.12 -24.75 28.09
N THR A 41 2.42 -23.94 29.09
CA THR A 41 1.82 -22.60 29.25
C THR A 41 2.80 -21.53 28.80
N ILE A 42 2.28 -20.32 28.52
CA ILE A 42 3.11 -19.20 28.04
C ILE A 42 4.19 -18.78 29.04
N GLU A 43 3.95 -18.98 30.33
CA GLU A 43 4.89 -18.70 31.43
C GLU A 43 6.09 -19.66 31.41
N HIS A 44 5.89 -20.88 30.92
CA HIS A 44 6.91 -21.93 30.83
C HIS A 44 7.44 -22.13 29.41
N CYS A 45 7.19 -21.15 28.53
CA CYS A 45 7.66 -21.16 27.15
C CYS A 45 9.21 -21.16 27.11
N ARG A 46 9.80 -22.09 26.35
CA ARG A 46 11.25 -22.20 26.15
C ARG A 46 11.62 -21.77 24.74
N GLN A 47 12.90 -21.50 24.49
CA GLN A 47 13.39 -21.08 23.17
C GLN A 47 12.99 -22.04 22.02
N ALA A 48 12.94 -23.34 22.29
CA ALA A 48 12.53 -24.34 21.30
C ALA A 48 11.06 -24.19 20.82
N ASP A 49 10.19 -23.56 21.62
CA ASP A 49 8.77 -23.40 21.29
C ASP A 49 8.53 -22.34 20.20
N PRO A 50 8.99 -21.06 20.31
CA PRO A 50 8.87 -20.10 19.22
C PRO A 50 9.68 -20.53 17.99
N ASP A 51 10.82 -21.22 18.17
CA ASP A 51 11.61 -21.73 17.05
C ASP A 51 10.81 -22.78 16.26
N ALA A 52 10.28 -23.82 16.93
CA ALA A 52 9.44 -24.83 16.28
C ALA A 52 8.15 -24.26 15.70
N TRP A 53 7.53 -23.28 16.38
CA TRP A 53 6.37 -22.57 15.85
C TRP A 53 6.69 -21.89 14.51
N HIS A 54 7.86 -21.27 14.39
CA HIS A 54 8.25 -20.55 13.18
C HIS A 54 8.76 -21.45 12.05
N THR A 55 9.21 -22.67 12.32
CA THR A 55 9.69 -23.62 11.31
C THR A 55 8.61 -24.07 10.32
N GLU A 56 7.36 -24.25 10.75
CA GLU A 56 6.31 -24.81 9.86
C GLU A 56 5.80 -23.79 8.82
N ASN A 57 5.63 -22.51 9.18
CA ASN A 57 5.27 -21.46 8.22
C ASN A 57 5.58 -20.07 8.78
N LEU A 58 6.80 -19.59 8.49
CA LEU A 58 7.30 -18.33 9.04
C LEU A 58 6.43 -17.12 8.63
N ALA A 59 5.89 -17.08 7.41
CA ALA A 59 5.15 -15.91 6.91
C ALA A 59 3.78 -15.74 7.58
N THR A 60 3.03 -16.83 7.77
CA THR A 60 1.68 -16.79 8.37
C THR A 60 1.73 -16.66 9.89
N ARG A 61 2.77 -17.20 10.53
CA ARG A 61 2.93 -17.24 12.00
C ARG A 61 3.69 -16.05 12.59
N ARG A 62 4.36 -15.26 11.75
CA ARG A 62 5.05 -14.01 12.11
C ARG A 62 4.20 -12.99 12.89
N PRO A 63 2.91 -12.76 12.59
CA PRO A 63 2.09 -11.78 13.32
C PRO A 63 1.98 -12.07 14.83
N ALA A 64 2.23 -13.31 15.28
CA ALA A 64 2.30 -13.65 16.71
C ALA A 64 3.46 -12.93 17.44
N GLN A 65 4.51 -12.48 16.74
CA GLN A 65 5.68 -11.85 17.36
C GLN A 65 5.34 -10.57 18.12
N THR A 66 4.35 -9.77 17.66
CA THR A 66 3.90 -8.57 18.39
C THR A 66 3.37 -8.94 19.78
N PHE A 67 2.59 -10.03 19.84
CA PHE A 67 2.06 -10.57 21.08
C PHE A 67 3.17 -11.15 21.97
N LEU A 68 4.07 -11.96 21.41
CA LEU A 68 5.18 -12.56 22.17
C LEU A 68 6.09 -11.48 22.80
N ARG A 69 6.45 -10.44 22.04
CA ARG A 69 7.24 -9.31 22.59
C ARG A 69 6.49 -8.56 23.69
N TRP A 70 5.17 -8.42 23.55
CA TRP A 70 4.36 -7.83 24.61
C TRP A 70 4.38 -8.69 25.87
N CYS A 71 4.20 -10.01 25.76
CA CYS A 71 4.29 -10.93 26.89
C CYS A 71 5.65 -10.87 27.58
N MET A 72 6.77 -10.82 26.83
CA MET A 72 8.11 -10.66 27.38
C MET A 72 8.27 -9.32 28.11
N LYS A 73 7.73 -8.25 27.52
CA LYS A 73 7.79 -6.90 28.10
C LYS A 73 6.96 -6.79 29.39
N THR A 74 5.83 -7.50 29.48
CA THR A 74 4.96 -7.50 30.66
C THR A 74 5.30 -8.61 31.67
N GLY A 75 6.39 -9.36 31.47
CA GLY A 75 6.80 -10.43 32.39
C GLY A 75 5.90 -11.68 32.38
N ARG A 76 5.06 -11.86 31.37
CA ARG A 76 4.14 -13.02 31.23
C ARG A 76 4.80 -14.24 30.55
N MET A 77 6.00 -14.05 30.03
CA MET A 77 6.82 -15.12 29.48
C MET A 77 8.30 -14.78 29.67
N PRO A 78 9.19 -15.78 29.70
CA PRO A 78 10.64 -15.56 29.71
C PRO A 78 11.07 -14.73 28.49
N ARG A 79 12.18 -13.98 28.64
CA ARG A 79 12.79 -13.29 27.50
C ARG A 79 13.44 -14.32 26.58
N LEU A 80 12.83 -14.53 25.42
CA LEU A 80 13.30 -15.46 24.41
C LEU A 80 13.74 -14.69 23.15
N THR A 81 14.61 -15.31 22.37
CA THR A 81 15.02 -14.77 21.08
C THR A 81 13.94 -15.06 20.06
N LEU A 82 13.35 -14.02 19.50
CA LEU A 82 12.47 -14.15 18.34
C LEU A 82 13.29 -13.87 17.09
N PRO A 83 12.97 -14.51 15.95
CA PRO A 83 13.54 -14.13 14.66
C PRO A 83 13.42 -12.61 14.51
N PRO A 84 14.49 -11.93 14.05
CA PRO A 84 14.46 -10.50 13.82
C PRO A 84 13.18 -10.15 13.09
N GLN A 85 12.55 -9.04 13.48
CA GLN A 85 11.50 -8.50 12.64
C GLN A 85 12.19 -8.22 11.31
N ALA A 86 11.99 -9.11 10.34
CA ALA A 86 11.94 -8.68 8.96
C ALA A 86 10.72 -7.74 8.96
N ILE A 87 10.94 -6.47 9.35
CA ILE A 87 10.29 -5.33 8.72
C ILE A 87 10.31 -5.77 7.28
N THR A 88 9.18 -6.20 6.69
CA THR A 88 9.12 -6.83 5.37
C THR A 88 10.15 -6.13 4.51
N GLN A 89 11.32 -6.76 4.39
CA GLN A 89 12.55 -6.01 4.15
C GLN A 89 12.37 -5.49 2.76
N ASP A 90 12.28 -4.16 2.71
CA ASP A 90 12.57 -3.33 1.57
C ASP A 90 12.73 -4.17 0.31
N GLN A 91 11.60 -4.63 -0.24
CA GLN A 91 11.67 -5.49 -1.42
C GLN A 91 12.23 -4.59 -2.47
N ALA A 92 13.53 -4.76 -2.76
CA ALA A 92 14.34 -3.87 -3.57
C ALA A 92 13.45 -3.28 -4.67
N PRO A 93 13.30 -1.94 -4.72
CA PRO A 93 12.38 -1.31 -5.65
C PRO A 93 12.55 -1.89 -7.04
N LEU A 94 11.44 -2.08 -7.75
CA LEU A 94 11.50 -2.61 -9.10
C LEU A 94 12.56 -1.82 -9.87
N HIS A 95 13.56 -2.48 -10.43
CA HIS A 95 14.53 -1.79 -11.25
C HIS A 95 13.79 -1.08 -12.40
N GLN A 96 14.27 0.10 -12.79
CA GLN A 96 13.64 0.93 -13.82
C GLN A 96 13.42 0.16 -15.14
N HIS A 97 14.33 -0.76 -15.48
CA HIS A 97 14.23 -1.65 -16.64
C HIS A 97 13.04 -2.63 -16.59
N ARG A 98 12.48 -2.92 -15.40
CA ARG A 98 11.24 -3.70 -15.26
C ARG A 98 10.01 -2.81 -15.16
N ARG A 99 10.13 -1.61 -14.58
CA ARG A 99 9.00 -0.68 -14.43
C ARG A 99 8.46 -0.19 -15.78
N LEU A 100 9.34 0.23 -16.70
CA LEU A 100 8.92 0.81 -17.97
C LEU A 100 8.19 -0.21 -18.89
N PRO A 101 8.68 -1.46 -19.06
CA PRO A 101 7.91 -2.49 -19.78
C PRO A 101 6.57 -2.80 -19.12
N MET A 102 6.50 -2.82 -17.78
CA MET A 102 5.24 -3.00 -17.07
C MET A 102 4.25 -1.88 -17.33
N LEU A 103 4.71 -0.63 -17.27
CA LEU A 103 3.87 0.53 -17.59
C LEU A 103 3.39 0.47 -19.04
N ARG A 104 4.28 0.18 -20.00
CA ARG A 104 3.91 0.00 -21.42
C ARG A 104 2.87 -1.11 -21.61
N ARG A 105 3.05 -2.27 -20.97
CA ARG A 105 2.06 -3.36 -21.01
C ARG A 105 0.72 -2.91 -20.46
N VAL A 106 0.71 -2.31 -19.27
CA VAL A 106 -0.51 -1.77 -18.65
C VAL A 106 -1.24 -0.77 -19.55
N LEU A 107 -0.48 0.06 -20.28
CA LEU A 107 -1.05 1.06 -21.19
C LEU A 107 -1.57 0.47 -22.49
N ASN A 108 -0.97 -0.60 -23.01
CA ASN A 108 -1.25 -1.09 -24.38
C ASN A 108 -1.98 -2.44 -24.43
N ASP A 109 -1.95 -3.24 -23.37
CA ASP A 109 -2.53 -4.59 -23.34
C ASP A 109 -4.03 -4.54 -23.04
N ASN A 110 -4.84 -4.58 -24.10
CA ASN A 110 -6.30 -4.55 -24.01
C ASN A 110 -6.94 -5.83 -23.46
N SER A 111 -6.17 -6.90 -23.29
CA SER A 111 -6.66 -8.12 -22.62
C SER A 111 -6.78 -7.95 -21.10
N LEU A 112 -6.09 -6.96 -20.54
CA LEU A 112 -6.13 -6.68 -19.10
C LEU A 112 -7.39 -5.89 -18.71
N PRO A 113 -7.99 -6.18 -17.54
CA PRO A 113 -9.14 -5.42 -17.06
C PRO A 113 -8.83 -3.93 -16.94
N LEU A 114 -9.67 -3.09 -17.54
CA LEU A 114 -9.49 -1.64 -17.63
C LEU A 114 -9.25 -0.98 -16.25
N ARG A 115 -9.99 -1.42 -15.24
CA ARG A 115 -9.80 -1.00 -13.84
C ARG A 115 -8.38 -1.27 -13.36
N SER A 116 -7.88 -2.49 -13.55
CA SER A 116 -6.54 -2.89 -13.11
C SER A 116 -5.46 -2.10 -13.84
N ARG A 117 -5.69 -1.76 -15.13
CA ARG A 117 -4.77 -0.95 -15.92
C ARG A 117 -4.64 0.47 -15.38
N ILE A 118 -5.75 1.15 -15.10
CA ILE A 118 -5.74 2.51 -14.51
C ILE A 118 -5.03 2.51 -13.16
N VAL A 119 -5.38 1.57 -12.29
CA VAL A 119 -4.79 1.51 -10.95
C VAL A 119 -3.29 1.23 -11.04
N ALA A 120 -2.87 0.32 -11.93
CA ALA A 120 -1.47 0.06 -12.16
C ALA A 120 -0.75 1.31 -12.72
N ALA A 121 -1.36 2.06 -13.63
CA ALA A 121 -0.80 3.31 -14.13
C ALA A 121 -0.63 4.36 -13.01
N LEU A 122 -1.63 4.54 -12.14
CA LEU A 122 -1.52 5.45 -10.98
C LEU A 122 -0.43 5.03 -10.00
N VAL A 123 -0.22 3.73 -9.79
CA VAL A 123 0.89 3.22 -8.95
C VAL A 123 2.24 3.44 -9.63
N LEU A 124 2.36 3.12 -10.92
CA LEU A 124 3.64 3.07 -11.62
C LEU A 124 4.10 4.43 -12.16
N ALA A 125 3.18 5.35 -12.47
CA ALA A 125 3.49 6.69 -12.95
C ALA A 125 3.47 7.74 -11.83
N TYR A 126 2.49 7.67 -10.93
CA TYR A 126 2.29 8.67 -9.87
C TYR A 126 2.67 8.19 -8.47
N ALA A 127 3.24 6.99 -8.36
CA ALA A 127 3.61 6.40 -7.06
C ALA A 127 2.47 6.39 -6.03
N GLN A 128 1.21 6.37 -6.48
CA GLN A 128 0.08 6.50 -5.56
C GLN A 128 -0.15 5.20 -4.78
N PRO A 129 -0.39 5.27 -3.45
CA PRO A 129 -0.78 4.08 -2.69
C PRO A 129 -2.14 3.58 -3.15
N VAL A 130 -2.30 2.27 -3.26
CA VAL A 130 -3.60 1.65 -3.52
C VAL A 130 -4.66 2.09 -2.50
N SER A 131 -4.28 2.30 -1.23
CA SER A 131 -5.18 2.80 -0.19
C SER A 131 -5.70 4.22 -0.44
N ARG A 132 -4.99 5.05 -1.19
CA ARG A 132 -5.47 6.38 -1.62
C ARG A 132 -6.24 6.28 -2.93
N ILE A 133 -5.76 5.47 -3.88
CA ILE A 133 -6.42 5.26 -5.17
C ILE A 133 -7.87 4.81 -4.97
N VAL A 134 -8.15 3.87 -4.05
CA VAL A 134 -9.53 3.42 -3.80
C VAL A 134 -10.45 4.52 -3.24
N ARG A 135 -9.88 5.59 -2.68
CA ARG A 135 -10.62 6.73 -2.14
C ARG A 135 -10.82 7.85 -3.16
N LEU A 136 -10.34 7.68 -4.39
CA LEU A 136 -10.66 8.64 -5.44
C LEU A 136 -12.15 8.55 -5.77
N THR A 137 -12.73 9.71 -6.00
CA THR A 137 -14.11 9.92 -6.40
C THR A 137 -14.19 10.30 -7.88
N MET A 138 -15.40 10.32 -8.44
CA MET A 138 -15.60 10.84 -9.80
C MET A 138 -15.26 12.33 -9.89
N ASP A 139 -15.49 13.10 -8.81
CA ASP A 139 -15.22 14.53 -8.74
C ASP A 139 -13.73 14.87 -8.61
N ASP A 140 -12.89 13.86 -8.36
CA ASP A 140 -11.43 13.98 -8.38
C ASP A 140 -10.86 13.84 -9.80
N ILE A 141 -11.68 13.48 -10.79
CA ILE A 141 -11.28 13.41 -12.19
C ILE A 141 -11.91 14.59 -12.92
N ILE A 142 -11.06 15.47 -13.45
CA ILE A 142 -11.49 16.66 -14.18
C ILE A 142 -11.03 16.49 -15.63
N ASP A 143 -11.98 16.46 -16.56
CA ASP A 143 -11.70 16.38 -18.00
C ASP A 143 -12.26 17.64 -18.66
N ASP A 144 -11.36 18.52 -19.13
CA ASP A 144 -11.74 19.73 -19.87
C ASP A 144 -11.84 19.47 -21.39
N GLY A 145 -11.76 18.20 -21.81
CA GLY A 145 -11.76 17.77 -23.21
C GLY A 145 -10.37 17.74 -23.85
N VAL A 146 -9.42 18.53 -23.34
CA VAL A 146 -8.04 18.58 -23.83
C VAL A 146 -7.13 17.77 -22.90
N THR A 147 -7.21 18.04 -21.60
CA THR A 147 -6.41 17.44 -20.56
C THR A 147 -7.31 16.79 -19.52
N VAL A 148 -6.99 15.54 -19.17
CA VAL A 148 -7.57 14.90 -17.99
C VAL A 148 -6.63 15.14 -16.83
N THR A 149 -7.14 15.69 -15.73
CA THR A 149 -6.38 15.84 -14.48
C THR A 149 -7.01 14.99 -13.37
N VAL A 150 -6.18 14.59 -12.42
CA VAL A 150 -6.58 13.84 -11.23
C VAL A 150 -6.16 14.62 -9.99
N ARG A 151 -7.09 14.80 -9.05
CA ARG A 151 -6.86 15.50 -7.78
C ARG A 151 -6.07 14.62 -6.80
N LEU A 152 -4.76 14.53 -7.02
CA LEU A 152 -3.82 13.86 -6.11
C LEU A 152 -3.28 14.81 -5.05
N ASP A 153 -3.16 16.09 -5.37
CA ASP A 153 -3.00 17.19 -4.44
C ASP A 153 -3.55 18.46 -5.11
N ASP A 154 -3.34 19.60 -4.48
CA ASP A 154 -3.59 20.93 -5.04
C ASP A 154 -2.27 21.58 -5.52
N PRO A 155 -2.13 21.92 -6.82
CA PRO A 155 -3.10 21.77 -7.91
C PRO A 155 -3.24 20.33 -8.45
N PRO A 156 -4.37 20.00 -9.13
CA PRO A 156 -4.57 18.68 -9.76
C PRO A 156 -3.44 18.29 -10.71
N SER A 157 -3.11 17.00 -10.73
CA SER A 157 -2.03 16.46 -11.55
C SER A 157 -2.55 16.07 -12.95
N PRO A 158 -1.91 16.52 -14.05
CA PRO A 158 -2.31 16.12 -15.40
C PRO A 158 -1.96 14.65 -15.67
N LEU A 159 -2.91 13.91 -16.26
CA LEU A 159 -2.73 12.54 -16.76
C LEU A 159 -2.02 12.53 -18.12
N PRO A 160 -0.92 11.76 -18.31
CA PRO A 160 -0.37 11.49 -19.63
C PRO A 160 -1.46 10.95 -20.56
N GLY A 161 -1.42 11.34 -21.84
CA GLY A 161 -2.41 10.95 -22.86
C GLY A 161 -2.87 9.49 -22.77
N PRO A 162 -1.96 8.49 -22.77
CA PRO A 162 -2.37 7.09 -22.67
C PRO A 162 -3.13 6.73 -21.38
N VAL A 163 -2.85 7.40 -20.27
CA VAL A 163 -3.56 7.21 -18.99
C VAL A 163 -4.89 7.95 -19.00
N ALA A 164 -4.94 9.15 -19.60
CA ALA A 164 -6.14 9.93 -19.80
C ALA A 164 -7.17 9.14 -20.64
N ASP A 165 -6.72 8.51 -21.72
CA ASP A 165 -7.57 7.70 -22.60
C ASP A 165 -8.15 6.48 -21.87
N LEU A 166 -7.32 5.80 -21.06
CA LEU A 166 -7.81 4.72 -20.19
C LEU A 166 -8.86 5.23 -19.19
N MET A 167 -8.61 6.39 -18.57
CA MET A 167 -9.54 6.98 -17.61
C MET A 167 -10.88 7.32 -18.26
N ARG A 168 -10.88 7.95 -19.44
CA ARG A 168 -12.08 8.25 -20.23
C ARG A 168 -12.84 6.98 -20.58
N ALA A 169 -12.15 5.97 -21.12
CA ALA A 169 -12.76 4.68 -21.44
C ALA A 169 -13.41 4.02 -20.21
N TYR A 170 -12.78 4.15 -19.04
CA TYR A 170 -13.33 3.59 -17.80
C TYR A 170 -14.56 4.34 -17.32
N ILE A 171 -14.52 5.67 -17.33
CA ILE A 171 -15.67 6.51 -16.98
C ILE A 171 -16.86 6.19 -17.89
N LEU A 172 -16.63 6.07 -19.20
CA LEU A 172 -17.67 5.66 -20.16
C LEU A 172 -18.21 4.25 -19.85
N SER A 173 -17.33 3.28 -19.60
CA SER A 173 -17.76 1.91 -19.23
C SER A 173 -18.62 1.86 -17.96
N ARG A 174 -18.45 2.83 -17.05
CA ARG A 174 -19.24 2.94 -15.83
C ARG A 174 -20.66 3.43 -16.06
N GLN A 175 -20.91 4.20 -17.11
CA GLN A 175 -22.25 4.67 -17.45
C GLN A 175 -23.15 3.49 -17.86
N HIS A 176 -22.56 2.41 -18.37
CA HIS A 176 -23.26 1.20 -18.82
C HIS A 176 -23.39 0.12 -17.71
N LEU A 177 -22.86 0.35 -16.51
CA LEU A 177 -23.01 -0.58 -15.39
C LEU A 177 -24.43 -0.51 -14.79
N PRO A 178 -25.03 -1.64 -14.34
CA PRO A 178 -26.38 -1.67 -13.76
C PRO A 178 -26.55 -0.67 -12.61
N TYR A 179 -27.74 -0.08 -12.52
CA TYR A 179 -28.08 1.06 -11.64
C TYR A 179 -27.63 0.88 -10.18
N ALA A 180 -27.76 -0.33 -9.63
CA ALA A 180 -27.38 -0.67 -8.26
C ALA A 180 -25.86 -0.59 -7.97
N SER A 181 -25.01 -0.65 -8.99
CA SER A 181 -23.55 -0.57 -8.88
C SER A 181 -22.96 0.76 -9.37
N SER A 182 -23.70 1.49 -10.22
CA SER A 182 -23.19 2.64 -10.98
C SER A 182 -23.52 4.01 -10.34
N ARG A 183 -24.76 4.23 -9.87
CA ARG A 183 -25.25 5.58 -9.54
C ARG A 183 -25.25 5.98 -8.06
N SER A 184 -25.12 5.04 -7.13
CA SER A 184 -25.10 5.33 -5.69
C SER A 184 -23.69 5.50 -5.10
N SER A 185 -22.64 5.39 -5.92
CA SER A 185 -21.26 5.39 -5.48
C SER A 185 -20.45 6.47 -6.19
N HIS A 186 -20.26 7.59 -5.50
CA HIS A 186 -19.39 8.70 -5.89
C HIS A 186 -17.92 8.25 -6.03
N TRP A 187 -17.55 7.08 -5.50
CA TRP A 187 -16.23 6.49 -5.62
C TRP A 187 -15.89 6.13 -7.07
N LEU A 188 -14.68 6.47 -7.52
CA LEU A 188 -14.11 6.09 -8.82
C LEU A 188 -13.99 4.56 -8.95
N PHE A 189 -13.68 3.89 -7.84
CA PHE A 189 -13.57 2.43 -7.75
C PHE A 189 -14.59 1.90 -6.73
N PRO A 190 -15.85 1.65 -7.14
CA PRO A 190 -16.88 1.18 -6.23
C PRO A 190 -16.59 -0.23 -5.69
N GLY A 191 -16.91 -0.44 -4.42
CA GLY A 191 -16.87 -1.74 -3.75
C GLY A 191 -18.14 -2.56 -3.98
N ARG A 192 -18.18 -3.75 -3.36
CA ARG A 192 -19.37 -4.64 -3.42
C ARG A 192 -20.53 -4.14 -2.56
N GLN A 193 -20.23 -3.36 -1.52
CA GLN A 193 -21.23 -2.75 -0.65
C GLN A 193 -21.64 -1.38 -1.23
N PRO A 194 -22.94 -1.05 -1.27
CA PRO A 194 -23.40 0.27 -1.72
C PRO A 194 -22.72 1.40 -0.94
N GLY A 195 -22.32 2.46 -1.65
CA GLY A 195 -21.68 3.64 -1.05
C GLY A 195 -20.27 3.44 -0.50
N GLN A 196 -19.69 2.24 -0.62
CA GLN A 196 -18.32 1.95 -0.14
C GLN A 196 -17.32 1.89 -1.29
N PRO A 197 -16.07 2.34 -1.07
CA PRO A 197 -15.00 2.16 -2.03
C PRO A 197 -14.58 0.68 -2.10
N MET A 198 -13.84 0.33 -3.14
CA MET A 198 -13.23 -0.99 -3.27
C MET A 198 -12.27 -1.27 -2.12
N ASN A 199 -12.25 -2.52 -1.64
CA ASN A 199 -11.28 -2.95 -0.65
C ASN A 199 -9.85 -2.86 -1.21
N PRO A 200 -8.93 -2.11 -0.57
CA PRO A 200 -7.54 -2.01 -1.01
C PRO A 200 -6.83 -3.36 -1.18
N VAL A 201 -7.16 -4.36 -0.35
CA VAL A 201 -6.54 -5.69 -0.40
C VAL A 201 -6.95 -6.42 -1.68
N SER A 202 -8.23 -6.38 -2.03
CA SER A 202 -8.74 -6.96 -3.28
C SER A 202 -8.10 -6.28 -4.49
N LEU A 203 -7.98 -4.95 -4.46
CA LEU A 203 -7.35 -4.24 -5.56
C LEU A 203 -5.85 -4.54 -5.67
N GLN A 204 -5.14 -4.72 -4.55
CA GLN A 204 -3.75 -5.20 -4.56
C GLN A 204 -3.62 -6.61 -5.13
N ALA A 205 -4.58 -7.51 -4.87
CA ALA A 205 -4.60 -8.85 -5.44
C ALA A 205 -4.73 -8.79 -6.98
N HIS A 206 -5.65 -7.98 -7.50
CA HIS A 206 -5.80 -7.78 -8.94
C HIS A 206 -4.54 -7.21 -9.62
N LEU A 207 -3.81 -6.32 -8.95
CA LEU A 207 -2.52 -5.85 -9.46
C LEU A 207 -1.49 -6.98 -9.53
N ARG A 208 -1.43 -7.85 -8.52
CA ARG A 208 -0.52 -9.01 -8.51
C ARG A 208 -0.87 -10.03 -9.60
N GLU A 209 -2.16 -10.26 -9.85
CA GLU A 209 -2.65 -11.14 -10.92
C GLU A 209 -2.17 -10.68 -12.30
N ILE A 210 -2.13 -9.37 -12.56
CA ILE A 210 -1.57 -8.82 -13.81
C ILE A 210 -0.04 -8.67 -13.78
N GLY A 211 0.61 -9.14 -12.73
CA GLY A 211 2.07 -9.14 -12.56
C GLY A 211 2.65 -7.82 -12.04
N VAL A 212 1.84 -6.88 -11.55
CA VAL A 212 2.29 -5.58 -11.02
C VAL A 212 2.40 -5.63 -9.49
N PRO A 213 3.61 -5.67 -8.90
CA PRO A 213 3.79 -5.63 -7.45
C PRO A 213 3.62 -4.19 -6.92
N PRO A 214 2.55 -3.86 -6.18
CA PRO A 214 2.18 -2.45 -5.95
C PRO A 214 3.22 -1.68 -5.11
N GLN A 215 3.79 -2.32 -4.09
CA GLN A 215 4.79 -1.70 -3.22
C GLN A 215 6.11 -1.45 -3.95
N ARG A 216 6.62 -2.45 -4.68
CA ARG A 216 7.88 -2.33 -5.43
C ARG A 216 7.75 -1.36 -6.61
N GLY A 217 6.59 -1.37 -7.28
CA GLY A 217 6.27 -0.47 -8.38
C GLY A 217 6.21 0.98 -7.91
N ARG A 218 5.53 1.22 -6.79
CA ARG A 218 5.51 2.53 -6.14
C ARG A 218 6.90 3.01 -5.75
N ALA A 219 7.68 2.19 -5.05
CA ALA A 219 9.01 2.60 -4.60
C ALA A 219 9.94 2.93 -5.78
N SER A 220 9.81 2.19 -6.89
CA SER A 220 10.51 2.48 -8.15
C SER A 220 10.08 3.82 -8.76
N ALA A 221 8.77 4.09 -8.78
CA ALA A 221 8.24 5.35 -9.29
C ALA A 221 8.70 6.55 -8.45
N ILE A 222 8.71 6.45 -7.11
CA ILE A 222 9.24 7.52 -6.22
C ILE A 222 10.70 7.79 -6.55
N ARG A 223 11.54 6.75 -6.66
CA ARG A 223 12.95 6.92 -7.01
C ARG A 223 13.13 7.65 -8.32
N GLN A 224 12.34 7.31 -9.34
CA GLN A 224 12.41 8.02 -10.62
C GLN A 224 11.99 9.49 -10.50
N LEU A 225 10.89 9.77 -9.81
CA LEU A 225 10.37 11.13 -9.68
C LEU A 225 11.36 12.05 -8.95
N VAL A 226 12.06 11.52 -7.94
CA VAL A 226 13.10 12.25 -7.19
C VAL A 226 14.36 12.52 -8.03
N LEU A 227 14.60 11.76 -9.11
CA LEU A 227 15.65 12.10 -10.08
C LEU A 227 15.27 13.31 -10.96
N GLN A 228 13.97 13.60 -11.11
CA GLN A 228 13.47 14.65 -11.98
C GLN A 228 13.14 15.95 -11.23
N ALA A 229 12.83 15.86 -9.93
CA ALA A 229 12.52 17.02 -9.10
C ALA A 229 12.90 16.77 -7.64
N PRO A 230 13.13 17.83 -6.84
CA PRO A 230 13.40 17.70 -5.42
C PRO A 230 12.31 16.90 -4.69
N ALA A 231 12.71 16.09 -3.73
CA ALA A 231 11.84 15.23 -2.92
C ALA A 231 10.62 15.97 -2.33
N LEU A 232 10.79 17.21 -1.88
CA LEU A 232 9.71 18.04 -1.34
C LEU A 232 8.67 18.41 -2.40
N VAL A 233 9.10 18.74 -3.61
CA VAL A 233 8.22 19.07 -4.75
C VAL A 233 7.43 17.83 -5.17
N VAL A 234 8.09 16.67 -5.26
CA VAL A 234 7.43 15.39 -5.56
C VAL A 234 6.40 15.03 -4.49
N ALA A 235 6.73 15.23 -3.21
CA ALA A 235 5.80 14.95 -2.11
C ALA A 235 4.57 15.86 -2.15
N LYS A 236 4.76 17.15 -2.43
CA LYS A 236 3.66 18.11 -2.59
C LYS A 236 2.84 17.83 -3.85
N ALA A 237 3.44 17.60 -5.01
CA ALA A 237 2.69 17.33 -6.24
C ALA A 237 1.83 16.05 -6.15
N LEU A 238 2.21 15.09 -5.31
CA LEU A 238 1.57 13.78 -5.20
C LEU A 238 0.78 13.60 -3.88
N GLY A 239 0.71 14.65 -3.06
CA GLY A 239 -0.03 14.71 -1.80
C GLY A 239 0.44 13.77 -0.72
N TYR A 240 1.75 13.49 -0.63
CA TYR A 240 2.29 12.58 0.38
C TYR A 240 2.39 13.27 1.75
N HIS A 241 1.52 12.90 2.69
CA HIS A 241 1.52 13.38 4.09
C HIS A 241 1.62 12.26 5.14
N ASP A 242 2.16 11.09 4.77
CA ASP A 242 2.32 9.95 5.68
C ASP A 242 3.81 9.68 5.97
N LYS A 243 4.14 9.33 7.23
CA LYS A 243 5.48 8.96 7.70
C LYS A 243 6.11 7.83 6.87
N ALA A 244 5.31 6.89 6.36
CA ALA A 244 5.82 5.81 5.50
C ALA A 244 6.21 6.30 4.09
N ALA A 245 5.45 7.26 3.54
CA ALA A 245 5.77 7.89 2.26
C ALA A 245 6.96 8.84 2.40
N THR A 246 7.04 9.60 3.49
CA THR A 246 8.21 10.42 3.82
C THR A 246 9.46 9.56 3.93
N ARG A 247 9.41 8.40 4.59
CA ARG A 247 10.56 7.49 4.69
C ARG A 247 11.08 7.05 3.32
N LEU A 248 10.18 6.62 2.43
CA LEU A 248 10.54 6.21 1.06
C LEU A 248 11.08 7.37 0.23
N VAL A 249 10.56 8.58 0.41
CA VAL A 249 11.04 9.80 -0.25
C VAL A 249 12.41 10.22 0.29
N THR A 250 12.65 10.14 1.61
CA THR A 250 13.94 10.43 2.25
C THR A 250 14.99 9.40 1.86
N GLU A 251 14.65 8.10 1.86
CA GLU A 251 15.52 7.02 1.38
C GLU A 251 15.89 7.18 -0.10
N ALA A 252 14.96 7.68 -0.93
CA ALA A 252 15.23 7.98 -2.35
C ALA A 252 15.99 9.31 -2.56
N GLY A 253 15.81 10.29 -1.67
CA GLY A 253 16.35 11.65 -1.75
C GLY A 253 17.81 11.81 -1.31
N GLY A 254 18.44 10.75 -0.80
CA GLY A 254 19.85 10.77 -0.35
C GLY A 254 20.89 11.14 -1.42
N THR A 255 20.47 11.33 -2.68
CA THR A 255 21.34 11.79 -3.77
C THR A 255 21.31 13.32 -3.96
N TRP A 256 20.21 14.00 -3.60
CA TRP A 256 20.02 15.44 -3.86
C TRP A 256 20.67 16.35 -2.79
N SER A 257 21.01 15.84 -1.60
CA SER A 257 21.67 16.62 -0.53
C SER A 257 23.13 16.99 -0.82
N ARG A 258 23.62 16.72 -2.04
CA ARG A 258 24.98 17.06 -2.51
C ARG A 258 25.02 18.16 -3.56
N TYR A 259 23.89 18.76 -3.92
CA TYR A 259 23.88 19.93 -4.80
C TYR A 259 23.96 21.19 -3.94
N ALA A 260 25.16 21.78 -3.82
CA ALA A 260 25.31 23.15 -3.37
C ALA A 260 24.53 24.07 -4.33
N PRO A 261 23.91 25.16 -3.83
CA PRO A 261 23.35 26.17 -4.72
C PRO A 261 24.51 26.75 -5.52
N GLY A 262 24.53 26.48 -6.83
CA GLY A 262 25.43 27.20 -7.72
C GLY A 262 24.96 28.64 -7.79
N ASP A 263 25.81 29.55 -7.32
CA ASP A 263 25.64 30.98 -7.55
C ASP A 263 25.49 31.21 -9.06
N HIS A 264 24.38 31.81 -9.46
CA HIS A 264 24.21 32.37 -10.79
C HIS A 264 24.07 33.88 -10.61
N ASN A 265 25.18 34.55 -10.93
CA ASN A 265 25.30 35.99 -11.13
C ASN A 265 24.66 36.38 -12.47
#